data_AF-A0AAF0IZV6-F1
#
_entry.id   AF-A0AAF0IZV6-F1
#
_cell.length_a   1.000
_cell.length_b   1.000
_cell.length_c   1.000
_cell.angle_alpha   90.00
_cell.angle_beta   90.00
_cell.angle_gamma   90.00
#
_symmetry.space_group_name_H-M   'P 1'
#
loop_
_entity.id
_entity.type
_entity.pdbx_description
1 polymer ?
#
loop_
_entity_poly.entity_id
_entity_poly.type
_entity_poly.pdbx_seq_one_letter_code
_entity_poly.pdbx_strand_id
1 'polypeptide(L)'
;MMARSLHDEVHATLAAFEQDVKDLFASMAQEAALEASSSKRDTPPSQAKVQALAHRHAELVQLTHTIAQHQSNQARIIPLVAEIKSRDAQQRATIARLATLRDELRALREAGAKEAQALERAEAAPVAAQDVLEYAQRLAKYTSAPPGYQLADLQASAVQPSKTGQADYNPDATRAAAYYDPMIPGMPQELPFPTDRIMRQGILYADAARESGVAAPPEQASDHAEPGAPAPSDMPETTAHAHNTLPVLDSFGTDDEDAFDLDLNP
;
A
#
# COMPACT_ATOMS: atom_id res chain seq x y z
N MET A 1 30.35 -8.54 -46.16
CA MET A 1 29.34 -8.81 -47.22
C MET A 1 27.99 -8.81 -46.54
N MET A 2 27.20 -7.73 -46.67
CA MET A 2 25.82 -7.76 -46.19
C MET A 2 25.01 -8.62 -47.14
N ALA A 3 24.39 -9.68 -46.63
CA ALA A 3 23.46 -10.49 -47.40
C ALA A 3 22.34 -9.55 -47.90
N ARG A 4 22.17 -9.45 -49.22
CA ARG A 4 21.05 -8.71 -49.80
C ARG A 4 19.77 -9.33 -49.27
N SER A 5 18.79 -8.50 -48.91
CA SER A 5 17.52 -9.05 -48.48
C SER A 5 16.87 -9.76 -49.67
N LEU A 6 16.18 -10.86 -49.40
CA LEU A 6 15.52 -11.66 -50.43
C LEU A 6 14.48 -10.82 -51.22
N HIS A 7 13.91 -9.81 -50.57
CA HIS A 7 13.06 -8.81 -51.21
C HIS A 7 13.83 -8.02 -52.29
N ASP A 8 15.02 -7.52 -51.96
CA ASP A 8 15.84 -6.73 -52.90
C ASP A 8 16.32 -7.57 -54.08
N GLU A 9 16.56 -8.86 -53.85
CA GLU A 9 16.92 -9.83 -54.89
C GLU A 9 15.77 -10.11 -55.87
N VAL A 10 14.54 -10.26 -55.36
CA VAL A 10 13.34 -10.41 -56.19
C VAL A 10 13.08 -9.14 -57.02
N HIS A 11 13.21 -7.96 -56.43
CA HIS A 11 13.04 -6.70 -57.18
C HIS A 11 14.12 -6.51 -58.24
N ALA A 12 15.37 -6.86 -57.93
CA ALA A 12 16.47 -6.78 -58.89
C ALA A 12 16.28 -7.74 -60.07
N THR A 13 15.83 -8.98 -59.81
CA THR A 13 15.55 -9.97 -60.87
C THR A 13 14.33 -9.58 -61.71
N LEU A 14 13.28 -9.04 -61.11
CA LEU A 14 12.11 -8.50 -61.82
C LEU A 14 12.46 -7.30 -62.70
N ALA A 15 13.21 -6.33 -62.19
CA ALA A 15 13.64 -5.15 -62.96
C ALA A 15 14.51 -5.55 -64.16
N ALA A 16 15.37 -6.54 -63.97
CA ALA A 16 16.21 -7.04 -65.05
C ALA A 16 15.44 -7.91 -66.04
N PHE A 17 14.45 -8.69 -65.59
CA PHE A 17 13.52 -9.40 -66.49
C PHE A 17 12.70 -8.42 -67.34
N GLU A 18 12.22 -7.32 -66.74
CA GLU A 18 11.54 -6.24 -67.47
C GLU A 18 12.45 -5.62 -68.54
N GLN A 19 13.72 -5.38 -68.21
CA GLN A 19 14.69 -4.86 -69.16
C GLN A 19 14.95 -5.86 -70.30
N ASP A 20 15.14 -7.14 -69.99
CA ASP A 20 15.35 -8.20 -70.99
C ASP A 20 14.14 -8.33 -71.93
N VAL A 21 12.91 -8.17 -71.43
CA VAL A 21 11.67 -8.12 -72.24
C VAL A 21 11.68 -6.90 -73.17
N LYS A 22 11.98 -5.71 -72.65
CA LYS A 22 12.06 -4.48 -73.46
C LYS A 22 13.10 -4.61 -74.56
N ASP A 23 14.27 -5.16 -74.23
CA ASP A 23 15.37 -5.35 -75.17
C ASP A 23 15.08 -6.41 -76.24
N LEU A 24 14.28 -7.43 -75.92
CA LEU A 24 13.78 -8.42 -76.88
C LEU A 24 12.81 -7.78 -77.89
N PHE A 25 11.78 -7.06 -77.39
CA PHE A 25 10.80 -6.39 -78.25
C PHE A 25 11.44 -5.29 -79.10
N ALA A 26 12.42 -4.54 -78.57
CA ALA A 26 13.18 -3.57 -79.34
C ALA A 26 13.96 -4.22 -80.49
N SER A 27 14.62 -5.37 -80.27
CA SER A 27 15.26 -6.11 -81.36
C SER A 27 14.27 -6.66 -82.39
N MET A 28 13.14 -7.21 -81.95
CA MET A 28 12.11 -7.72 -82.87
C MET A 28 11.52 -6.59 -83.74
N ALA A 29 11.32 -5.41 -83.18
CA ALA A 29 10.84 -4.24 -83.92
C ALA A 29 11.88 -3.74 -84.94
N GLN A 30 13.17 -3.76 -84.59
CA GLN A 30 14.27 -3.41 -85.51
C GLN A 30 14.41 -4.44 -86.64
N GLU A 31 14.34 -5.73 -86.33
CA GLU A 31 14.36 -6.82 -87.32
C GLU A 31 13.15 -6.71 -88.28
N ALA A 32 11.95 -6.43 -87.75
CA ALA A 32 10.75 -6.22 -88.58
C ALA A 32 10.83 -4.97 -89.48
N ALA A 33 11.54 -3.93 -89.05
CA ALA A 33 11.77 -2.73 -89.86
C ALA A 33 12.84 -2.95 -90.96
N LEU A 34 13.78 -3.88 -90.74
CA LEU A 34 14.87 -4.23 -91.67
C LEU A 34 14.46 -5.30 -92.71
N GLU A 35 13.46 -6.14 -92.43
CA GLU A 35 12.91 -7.17 -93.35
C GLU A 35 12.25 -6.61 -94.64
N ALA A 36 12.20 -5.28 -94.83
CA ALA A 36 11.96 -4.69 -96.16
C ALA A 36 13.13 -4.92 -97.14
N SER A 37 14.29 -5.36 -96.64
CA SER A 37 15.52 -5.52 -97.41
C SER A 37 16.27 -6.81 -97.01
N SER A 38 16.03 -7.86 -97.78
CA SER A 38 16.85 -9.06 -97.93
C SER A 38 16.60 -10.24 -96.97
N SER A 39 16.31 -11.35 -97.63
CA SER A 39 16.15 -12.71 -97.15
C SER A 39 17.44 -13.29 -96.56
N LYS A 40 17.58 -13.27 -95.24
CA LYS A 40 18.36 -14.25 -94.44
C LYS A 40 17.90 -14.11 -92.98
N ARG A 41 17.05 -15.04 -92.53
CA ARG A 41 16.69 -15.20 -91.12
C ARG A 41 17.89 -15.72 -90.35
N ASP A 42 18.86 -14.87 -90.07
CA ASP A 42 19.91 -15.21 -89.12
C ASP A 42 19.33 -15.04 -87.71
N THR A 43 18.90 -16.17 -87.16
CA THR A 43 18.24 -16.40 -85.87
C THR A 43 19.10 -16.43 -84.57
N PRO A 44 20.43 -16.21 -84.53
CA PRO A 44 21.18 -16.40 -83.28
C PRO A 44 21.03 -15.30 -82.20
N PRO A 45 20.92 -13.99 -82.48
CA PRO A 45 20.89 -12.99 -81.41
C PRO A 45 19.55 -12.94 -80.67
N SER A 46 18.43 -13.16 -81.38
CA SER A 46 17.10 -13.26 -80.78
C SER A 46 16.97 -14.53 -79.94
N GLN A 47 17.55 -15.66 -80.38
CA GLN A 47 17.57 -16.91 -79.60
C GLN A 47 18.36 -16.76 -78.29
N ALA A 48 19.50 -16.05 -78.30
CA ALA A 48 20.28 -15.80 -77.08
C ALA A 48 19.51 -14.96 -76.05
N LYS A 49 18.76 -13.94 -76.49
CA LYS A 49 17.90 -13.13 -75.61
C LYS A 49 16.73 -13.93 -75.03
N VAL A 50 16.11 -14.79 -75.83
CA VAL A 50 15.05 -15.70 -75.36
C VAL A 50 15.59 -16.68 -74.31
N GLN A 51 16.81 -17.19 -74.48
CA GLN A 51 17.47 -18.05 -73.50
C GLN A 51 17.81 -17.30 -72.19
N ALA A 52 18.30 -16.07 -72.28
CA ALA A 52 18.56 -15.23 -71.11
C ALA A 52 17.27 -14.98 -70.31
N LEU A 53 16.16 -14.67 -71.00
CA LEU A 53 14.85 -14.49 -70.38
C LEU A 53 14.32 -15.78 -69.74
N ALA A 54 14.50 -16.93 -70.40
CA ALA A 54 14.14 -18.23 -69.83
C ALA A 54 14.96 -18.57 -68.57
N HIS A 55 16.26 -18.25 -68.56
CA HIS A 55 17.11 -18.43 -67.40
C HIS A 55 16.66 -17.55 -66.22
N ARG A 56 16.36 -16.29 -66.49
CA ARG A 56 15.90 -15.32 -65.49
C ARG A 56 14.51 -15.64 -64.94
N HIS A 57 13.64 -16.17 -65.78
CA HIS A 57 12.37 -16.74 -65.34
C HIS A 57 12.58 -17.94 -64.41
N ALA A 58 13.51 -18.85 -64.73
CA ALA A 58 13.83 -19.97 -63.85
C ALA A 58 14.40 -19.51 -62.50
N GLU A 59 15.22 -18.46 -62.48
CA GLU A 59 15.72 -17.80 -61.27
C GLU A 59 14.57 -17.22 -60.43
N LEU A 60 13.63 -16.51 -61.05
CA LEU A 60 12.45 -15.97 -60.35
C LEU A 60 11.58 -17.09 -59.75
N VAL A 61 11.39 -18.20 -60.46
CA VAL A 61 10.67 -19.37 -59.94
C VAL A 61 11.38 -19.96 -58.72
N GLN A 62 12.71 -20.03 -58.72
CA GLN A 62 13.47 -20.47 -57.55
C GLN A 62 13.30 -19.50 -56.37
N LEU A 63 13.38 -18.19 -56.61
CA LEU A 63 13.16 -17.19 -55.56
C LEU A 63 11.75 -17.28 -54.97
N THR A 64 10.71 -17.41 -55.79
CA THR A 64 9.34 -17.59 -55.27
C THR A 64 9.18 -18.86 -54.43
N HIS A 65 9.86 -19.95 -54.78
CA HIS A 65 9.86 -21.16 -53.96
C HIS A 65 10.52 -20.91 -52.58
N THR A 66 11.66 -20.21 -52.56
CA THR A 66 12.33 -19.86 -51.30
C THR A 66 11.47 -18.93 -50.44
N ILE A 67 10.75 -17.97 -51.05
CA ILE A 67 9.77 -17.12 -50.34
C ILE A 67 8.68 -17.98 -49.69
N ALA A 68 8.09 -18.90 -50.44
CA ALA A 68 7.04 -19.77 -49.93
C ALA A 68 7.53 -20.60 -48.74
N GLN A 69 8.78 -21.09 -48.81
CA GLN A 69 9.41 -21.80 -47.70
C GLN A 69 9.62 -20.90 -46.48
N HIS A 70 10.12 -19.67 -46.67
CA HIS A 70 10.28 -18.69 -45.60
C HIS A 70 8.95 -18.32 -44.96
N GLN A 71 7.89 -18.14 -45.75
CA GLN A 71 6.54 -17.87 -45.25
C GLN A 71 5.99 -19.04 -44.42
N SER A 72 6.19 -20.29 -44.88
CA SER A 72 5.80 -21.48 -44.13
C SER A 72 6.55 -21.58 -42.80
N ASN A 73 7.85 -21.32 -42.80
CA ASN A 73 8.67 -21.28 -41.58
C ASN A 73 8.22 -20.16 -40.65
N GLN A 74 7.95 -18.97 -41.17
CA GLN A 74 7.47 -17.84 -40.38
C GLN A 74 6.11 -18.14 -39.73
N ALA A 75 5.20 -18.77 -40.47
CA ALA A 75 3.91 -19.22 -39.94
C ALA A 75 4.06 -20.24 -38.80
N ARG A 76 5.15 -21.02 -38.77
CA ARG A 76 5.49 -21.93 -37.66
C ARG A 76 6.18 -21.20 -36.50
N ILE A 77 7.03 -20.22 -36.78
CA ILE A 77 7.77 -19.47 -35.75
C ILE A 77 6.83 -18.59 -34.93
N ILE A 78 5.86 -17.92 -35.57
CA ILE A 78 4.90 -17.03 -34.89
C ILE A 78 4.21 -17.69 -33.68
N PRO A 79 3.56 -18.86 -33.80
CA PRO A 79 2.93 -19.51 -32.65
C PRO A 79 3.94 -19.99 -31.61
N LEU A 80 5.13 -20.45 -32.01
CA LEU A 80 6.19 -20.84 -31.06
C LEU A 80 6.66 -19.66 -30.22
N VAL A 81 6.84 -18.48 -30.83
CA VAL A 81 7.19 -17.25 -30.11
C VAL A 81 6.07 -16.84 -29.14
N ALA A 82 4.80 -16.97 -29.56
CA ALA A 82 3.67 -16.72 -28.67
C ALA A 82 3.63 -17.69 -27.49
N GLU A 83 3.95 -18.96 -27.72
CA GLU A 83 4.01 -20.00 -26.69
C GLU A 83 5.14 -19.75 -25.70
N ILE A 84 6.33 -19.36 -26.17
CA ILE A 84 7.46 -18.96 -25.31
C ILE A 84 7.05 -17.77 -24.42
N LYS A 85 6.47 -16.72 -25.01
CA LYS A 85 5.99 -15.56 -24.24
C LYS A 85 4.95 -15.95 -23.18
N SER A 86 4.04 -16.86 -23.52
CA SER A 86 3.04 -17.38 -22.57
C SER A 86 3.70 -18.13 -21.41
N ARG A 87 4.67 -19.01 -21.70
CA ARG A 87 5.43 -19.73 -20.68
C ARG A 87 6.23 -18.79 -19.78
N ASP A 88 6.89 -17.79 -20.35
CA ASP A 88 7.65 -16.79 -19.59
C ASP A 88 6.74 -16.01 -18.63
N ALA A 89 5.54 -15.62 -19.09
CA ALA A 89 4.55 -14.97 -18.25
C ALA A 89 4.09 -15.88 -17.10
N GLN A 90 3.83 -17.16 -17.36
CA GLN A 90 3.47 -18.15 -16.34
C GLN A 90 4.60 -18.38 -15.32
N GLN A 91 5.85 -18.43 -15.78
CA GLN A 91 7.02 -18.55 -14.90
C GLN A 91 7.14 -17.34 -13.98
N ARG A 92 7.05 -16.13 -14.53
CA ARG A 92 7.08 -14.89 -13.72
C ARG A 92 5.95 -14.84 -12.69
N ALA A 93 4.74 -15.22 -13.08
CA ALA A 93 3.60 -15.29 -12.15
C ALA A 93 3.84 -16.31 -11.03
N THR A 94 4.44 -17.46 -11.36
CA THR A 94 4.77 -18.50 -10.37
C THR A 94 5.85 -18.03 -9.41
N ILE A 95 6.90 -17.38 -9.91
CA ILE A 95 7.97 -16.79 -9.07
C ILE A 95 7.40 -15.73 -8.14
N ALA A 96 6.54 -14.85 -8.65
CA ALA A 96 5.88 -13.83 -7.84
C ALA A 96 5.05 -14.48 -6.72
N ARG A 97 4.27 -15.53 -7.02
CA ARG A 97 3.50 -16.27 -6.02
C ARG A 97 4.38 -16.99 -4.99
N LEU A 98 5.52 -17.53 -5.40
CA LEU A 98 6.46 -18.15 -4.46
C LEU A 98 7.10 -17.10 -3.54
N ALA A 99 7.38 -15.91 -4.05
CA ALA A 99 7.88 -14.80 -3.24
C ALA A 99 6.85 -14.36 -2.19
N THR A 100 5.57 -14.20 -2.56
CA THR A 100 4.52 -13.85 -1.59
C THR A 100 4.37 -14.92 -0.52
N LEU A 101 4.29 -16.20 -0.92
CA LEU A 101 4.19 -17.32 0.03
C LEU A 101 5.39 -17.40 0.97
N ARG A 102 6.61 -17.15 0.46
CA ARG A 102 7.82 -17.11 1.29
C ARG A 102 7.72 -16.00 2.34
N ASP A 103 7.25 -14.83 1.95
CA ASP A 103 7.17 -13.67 2.83
C ASP A 103 6.06 -13.85 3.87
N GLU A 104 4.93 -14.45 3.51
CA GLU A 104 3.86 -14.89 4.43
C GLU A 104 4.39 -15.91 5.45
N LEU A 105 5.12 -16.93 5.01
CA LEU A 105 5.71 -17.93 5.91
C LEU A 105 6.75 -17.32 6.85
N ARG A 106 7.52 -16.34 6.37
CA ARG A 106 8.47 -15.61 7.21
C ARG A 106 7.73 -14.80 8.29
N ALA A 107 6.68 -14.08 7.92
CA ALA A 107 5.86 -13.33 8.87
C ALA A 107 5.23 -14.24 9.92
N LEU A 108 4.69 -15.40 9.52
CA LEU A 108 4.13 -16.39 10.43
C LEU A 108 5.17 -16.94 11.40
N ARG A 109 6.39 -17.22 10.92
CA ARG A 109 7.50 -17.68 11.76
C ARG A 109 7.91 -16.61 12.78
N GLU A 110 7.99 -15.35 12.36
CA GLU A 110 8.32 -14.24 13.25
C GLU A 110 7.23 -14.01 14.30
N ALA A 111 5.95 -14.08 13.91
CA ALA A 111 4.82 -14.03 14.84
C ALA A 111 4.88 -15.18 15.86
N GLY A 112 5.07 -16.42 15.40
CA GLY A 112 5.22 -17.58 16.28
C GLY A 112 6.42 -17.47 17.22
N ALA A 113 7.55 -16.89 16.78
CA ALA A 113 8.69 -16.63 17.66
C ALA A 113 8.37 -15.59 18.74
N LYS A 114 7.62 -14.53 18.41
CA LYS A 114 7.16 -13.52 19.38
C LYS A 114 6.18 -14.13 20.39
N GLU A 115 5.25 -14.96 19.93
CA GLU A 115 4.29 -15.68 20.78
C GLU A 115 5.01 -16.64 21.73
N ALA A 116 5.97 -17.42 21.24
CA ALA A 116 6.78 -18.30 22.07
C ALA A 116 7.52 -17.53 23.17
N GLN A 117 8.12 -16.38 22.84
CA GLN A 117 8.76 -15.52 23.85
C GLN A 117 7.75 -14.93 24.84
N ALA A 118 6.55 -14.57 24.39
CA ALA A 118 5.50 -14.06 25.28
C ALA A 118 5.02 -15.15 26.26
N LEU A 119 4.88 -16.38 25.79
CA LEU A 119 4.57 -17.54 26.62
C LEU A 119 5.68 -17.82 27.63
N GLU A 120 6.95 -17.86 27.19
CA GLU A 120 8.08 -18.06 28.11
C GLU A 120 8.14 -16.98 29.20
N ARG A 121 7.89 -15.71 28.85
CA ARG A 121 7.78 -14.61 29.83
C ARG A 121 6.59 -14.80 30.78
N ALA A 122 5.45 -15.23 30.28
CA ALA A 122 4.26 -15.47 31.10
C ALA A 122 4.45 -16.68 32.04
N GLU A 123 5.15 -17.72 31.58
CA GLU A 123 5.53 -18.87 32.40
C GLU A 123 6.55 -18.49 33.48
N ALA A 124 7.47 -17.58 33.19
CA ALA A 124 8.44 -17.08 34.17
C ALA A 124 7.80 -16.19 35.25
N ALA A 125 6.69 -15.52 34.94
CA ALA A 125 5.95 -14.65 35.85
C ALA A 125 4.47 -15.05 35.92
N PRO A 126 4.14 -16.22 36.52
CA PRO A 126 2.76 -16.68 36.60
C PRO A 126 1.96 -15.75 37.50
N VAL A 127 0.83 -15.26 37.01
CA VAL A 127 -0.12 -14.46 37.81
C VAL A 127 -0.99 -15.42 38.61
N ALA A 128 -1.09 -15.21 39.92
CA ALA A 128 -1.95 -16.04 40.76
C ALA A 128 -3.43 -15.79 40.42
N ALA A 129 -4.22 -16.87 40.34
CA ALA A 129 -5.65 -16.78 40.04
C ALA A 129 -6.42 -15.93 41.06
N GLN A 130 -5.96 -15.89 42.31
CA GLN A 130 -6.53 -15.06 43.37
C GLN A 130 -6.37 -13.57 43.08
N ASP A 131 -5.18 -13.12 42.67
CA ASP A 131 -4.91 -11.73 42.34
C ASP A 131 -5.77 -11.24 41.15
N VAL A 132 -5.94 -12.10 40.14
CA VAL A 132 -6.82 -11.81 39.00
C VAL A 132 -8.28 -11.67 39.44
N LEU A 133 -8.77 -12.56 40.31
CA LEU A 133 -10.14 -12.51 40.81
C LEU A 133 -10.37 -11.30 41.71
N GLU A 134 -9.44 -10.97 42.60
CA GLU A 134 -9.53 -9.78 43.45
C GLU A 134 -9.52 -8.50 42.60
N TYR A 135 -8.62 -8.41 41.62
CA TYR A 135 -8.56 -7.27 40.71
C TYR A 135 -9.84 -7.16 39.88
N ALA A 136 -10.36 -8.28 39.35
CA ALA A 136 -11.61 -8.31 38.61
C ALA A 136 -12.82 -7.88 39.47
N GLN A 137 -12.88 -8.29 40.74
CA GLN A 137 -13.93 -7.84 41.67
C GLN A 137 -13.83 -6.34 41.98
N ARG A 138 -12.61 -5.80 42.10
CA ARG A 138 -12.40 -4.35 42.25
C ARG A 138 -12.85 -3.61 40.99
N LEU A 139 -12.42 -4.08 39.82
CA LEU A 139 -12.78 -3.48 38.53
C LEU A 139 -14.29 -3.53 38.30
N ALA A 140 -14.95 -4.64 38.64
CA ALA A 140 -16.39 -4.80 38.49
C ALA A 140 -17.19 -3.69 39.17
N LYS A 141 -16.77 -3.20 40.34
CA LYS A 141 -17.46 -2.09 41.03
C LYS A 141 -17.46 -0.78 40.23
N TYR A 142 -16.44 -0.57 39.39
CA TYR A 142 -16.25 0.65 38.61
C TYR A 142 -16.66 0.48 37.14
N THR A 143 -16.76 -0.75 36.65
CA THR A 143 -17.12 -1.04 35.24
C THR A 143 -18.50 -1.66 35.08
N SER A 144 -19.13 -2.18 36.14
CA SER A 144 -20.50 -2.66 36.08
C SER A 144 -21.44 -1.46 36.15
N ALA A 145 -22.35 -1.36 35.18
CA ALA A 145 -23.45 -0.42 35.27
C ALA A 145 -24.30 -0.73 36.53
N PRO A 146 -24.73 0.27 37.31
CA PRO A 146 -25.50 0.06 38.53
C PRO A 146 -26.71 -0.86 38.29
N PRO A 147 -27.11 -1.70 39.26
CA PRO A 147 -28.29 -2.56 39.13
C PRO A 147 -29.53 -1.70 38.79
N GLY A 148 -30.02 -1.79 37.55
CA GLY A 148 -31.13 -0.96 37.03
C GLY A 148 -30.75 0.00 35.88
N TYR A 149 -29.48 0.11 35.50
CA TYR A 149 -29.03 0.98 34.41
C TYR A 149 -29.41 0.40 33.03
N GLN A 150 -30.44 0.95 32.40
CA GLN A 150 -30.84 0.57 31.04
C GLN A 150 -30.10 1.43 30.02
N LEU A 151 -29.31 0.80 29.15
CA LEU A 151 -28.54 1.46 28.06
C LEU A 151 -29.42 2.22 27.04
N ALA A 152 -30.75 2.03 27.09
CA ALA A 152 -31.71 2.67 26.20
C ALA A 152 -31.82 4.20 26.43
N ASP A 153 -31.66 4.67 27.68
CA ASP A 153 -31.89 6.10 28.01
C ASP A 153 -30.71 7.01 27.58
N LEU A 154 -29.50 6.46 27.46
CA LEU A 154 -28.32 7.22 26.99
C LEU A 154 -28.28 7.35 25.46
N GLN A 155 -28.73 6.33 24.72
CA GLN A 155 -28.79 6.42 23.25
C GLN A 155 -29.86 7.40 22.77
N ALA A 156 -30.92 7.63 23.55
CA ALA A 156 -31.92 8.65 23.26
C ALA A 156 -31.41 10.09 23.50
N SER A 157 -30.44 10.29 24.39
CA SER A 157 -29.88 11.61 24.73
C SER A 157 -28.62 12.00 23.94
N ALA A 158 -28.01 11.06 23.20
CA ALA A 158 -26.75 11.29 22.47
C ALA A 158 -26.90 11.99 21.10
N VAL A 159 -28.12 12.37 20.69
CA VAL A 159 -28.37 13.11 19.44
C VAL A 159 -28.72 14.58 19.74
N GLN A 160 -27.81 15.31 20.37
CA GLN A 160 -27.74 16.78 20.17
C GLN A 160 -26.27 17.23 20.09
N PRO A 161 -25.85 17.86 18.97
CA PRO A 161 -24.50 18.38 18.83
C PRO A 161 -24.40 19.73 19.55
N SER A 162 -23.75 19.77 20.72
CA SER A 162 -23.35 21.03 21.33
C SER A 162 -22.10 21.57 20.66
N LYS A 163 -22.23 22.74 20.04
CA LYS A 163 -21.13 23.49 19.44
C LYS A 163 -20.16 23.95 20.53
N THR A 164 -18.88 23.90 20.17
CA THR A 164 -17.70 24.51 20.80
C THR A 164 -17.98 25.85 21.49
N GLY A 165 -17.80 25.89 22.82
CA GLY A 165 -17.75 27.10 23.62
C GLY A 165 -16.31 27.59 23.78
N GLN A 166 -15.95 28.66 23.06
CA GLN A 166 -14.94 29.60 23.53
C GLN A 166 -15.53 30.36 24.73
N ALA A 167 -14.77 30.42 25.82
CA ALA A 167 -15.15 31.09 27.04
C ALA A 167 -14.86 32.59 26.93
N ASP A 168 -15.93 33.39 26.87
CA ASP A 168 -15.94 34.80 27.24
C ASP A 168 -17.13 35.02 28.17
N TYR A 169 -16.84 35.52 29.38
CA TYR A 169 -17.77 35.70 30.49
C TYR A 169 -18.95 36.62 30.12
N ASN A 170 -20.19 36.10 30.20
CA ASN A 170 -21.42 36.90 30.01
C ASN A 170 -22.18 37.06 31.36
N PRO A 171 -22.48 38.30 31.82
CA PRO A 171 -23.24 38.58 33.05
C PRO A 171 -24.70 38.06 33.08
N ASP A 172 -25.19 37.43 32.01
CA ASP A 172 -26.47 36.70 32.03
C ASP A 172 -26.43 35.38 32.83
N ALA A 173 -25.24 34.91 33.27
CA ALA A 173 -25.09 33.71 34.11
C ALA A 173 -25.90 33.78 35.42
N THR A 174 -26.12 34.99 35.96
CA THR A 174 -26.98 35.22 37.12
C THR A 174 -28.46 34.99 36.85
N ARG A 175 -28.91 35.01 35.59
CA ARG A 175 -30.29 34.71 35.20
C ARG A 175 -30.53 33.21 35.00
N ALA A 176 -29.47 32.46 34.65
CA ALA A 176 -29.53 31.00 34.49
C ALA A 176 -29.62 30.25 35.83
N ALA A 177 -29.20 30.86 36.95
CA ALA A 177 -29.43 30.30 38.30
C ALA A 177 -30.93 30.20 38.66
N ALA A 178 -31.78 31.01 38.02
CA ALA A 178 -33.23 30.97 38.23
C ALA A 178 -33.97 29.93 37.36
N TYR A 179 -33.25 29.21 36.48
CA TYR A 179 -33.80 28.21 35.56
C TYR A 179 -33.41 26.76 35.94
N TYR A 180 -32.92 26.55 37.17
CA TYR A 180 -32.82 25.20 37.72
C TYR A 180 -34.18 24.74 38.22
N ASP A 181 -34.84 23.93 37.39
CA ASP A 181 -35.99 23.10 37.79
C ASP A 181 -35.48 21.99 38.75
N PRO A 182 -35.97 21.91 39.99
CA PRO A 182 -35.54 20.89 40.96
C PRO A 182 -35.95 19.45 40.58
N MET A 183 -36.59 19.24 39.43
CA MET A 183 -37.03 17.93 38.94
C MET A 183 -36.17 17.36 37.81
N ILE A 184 -34.94 17.85 37.59
CA ILE A 184 -33.99 17.10 36.74
C ILE A 184 -33.47 15.92 37.57
N PRO A 185 -33.77 14.66 37.22
CA PRO A 185 -33.17 13.51 37.87
C PRO A 185 -31.65 13.66 37.73
N GLY A 186 -30.94 13.74 38.86
CA GLY A 186 -29.51 13.98 38.87
C GLY A 186 -28.82 13.03 37.88
N MET A 187 -28.04 13.59 36.96
CA MET A 187 -27.22 12.77 36.08
C MET A 187 -26.43 11.78 36.94
N PRO A 188 -26.36 10.48 36.57
CA PRO A 188 -25.55 9.51 37.29
C PRO A 188 -24.10 10.01 37.27
N GLN A 189 -23.69 10.62 38.39
CA GLN A 189 -22.51 11.47 38.48
C GLN A 189 -21.25 10.68 38.82
N GLU A 190 -21.15 9.45 38.31
CA GLU A 190 -19.91 8.69 38.34
C GLU A 190 -19.49 8.48 36.90
N LEU A 191 -18.80 9.49 36.37
CA LEU A 191 -18.07 9.37 35.12
C LEU A 191 -17.04 8.24 35.28
N PRO A 192 -16.71 7.48 34.22
CA PRO A 192 -15.78 6.35 34.28
C PRO A 192 -14.31 6.76 34.51
N PHE A 193 -14.07 8.03 34.85
CA PHE A 193 -12.78 8.63 35.09
C PHE A 193 -12.77 9.30 36.47
N PRO A 194 -11.59 9.45 37.12
CA PRO A 194 -11.48 10.10 38.42
C PRO A 194 -12.16 11.47 38.43
N THR A 195 -13.03 11.71 39.42
CA THR A 195 -13.75 12.99 39.54
C THR A 195 -12.80 14.10 39.98
N ASP A 196 -13.07 15.36 39.58
CA ASP A 196 -12.27 16.52 39.96
C ASP A 196 -12.11 16.65 41.49
N ARG A 197 -13.16 16.27 42.23
CA ARG A 197 -13.11 16.20 43.69
C ARG A 197 -12.06 15.20 44.19
N ILE A 198 -12.05 13.98 43.65
CA ILE A 198 -11.05 12.96 44.01
C ILE A 198 -9.65 13.40 43.59
N MET A 199 -9.50 14.04 42.43
CA MET A 199 -8.20 14.55 41.97
C MET A 199 -7.65 15.65 42.89
N ARG A 200 -8.49 16.58 43.35
CA ARG A 200 -8.11 17.64 44.30
C ARG A 200 -7.89 17.14 45.72
N GLN A 201 -8.59 16.07 46.12
CA GLN A 201 -8.38 15.42 47.41
C GLN A 201 -7.20 14.44 47.40
N GLY A 202 -6.69 14.11 46.20
CA GLY A 202 -5.59 13.18 46.02
C GLY A 202 -4.28 13.72 46.60
N ILE A 203 -3.44 12.78 47.03
CA ILE A 203 -2.13 13.07 47.66
C ILE A 203 -1.26 13.95 46.75
N LEU A 204 -1.30 13.71 45.42
CA LEU A 204 -0.57 14.51 44.44
C LEU A 204 -0.96 16.00 44.45
N TYR A 205 -2.26 16.31 44.60
CA TYR A 205 -2.71 17.71 44.69
C TYR A 205 -2.32 18.31 46.03
N ALA A 206 -2.43 17.55 47.13
CA ALA A 206 -2.03 18.00 48.45
C ALA A 206 -0.53 18.35 48.52
N ASP A 207 0.33 17.54 47.89
CA ASP A 207 1.77 17.80 47.84
C ASP A 207 2.09 19.01 46.94
N ALA A 208 1.46 19.12 45.77
CA ALA A 208 1.60 20.29 44.89
C ALA A 208 1.09 21.60 45.53
N ALA A 209 0.01 21.55 46.30
CA ALA A 209 -0.52 22.69 47.05
C ALA A 209 0.43 23.11 48.19
N ARG A 210 1.09 22.14 48.83
CA ARG A 210 2.09 22.40 49.87
C ARG A 210 3.38 22.99 49.31
N GLU A 211 3.83 22.53 48.14
CA GLU A 211 5.01 23.08 47.45
C GLU A 211 4.76 24.47 46.85
N SER A 212 3.53 24.76 46.40
CA SER A 212 3.16 26.06 45.81
C SER A 212 2.73 27.14 46.84
N GLY A 213 2.62 26.79 48.12
CA GLY A 213 2.27 27.74 49.19
C GLY A 213 0.82 28.27 49.11
N VAL A 214 -0.05 27.65 48.30
CA VAL A 214 -1.46 28.00 48.20
C VAL A 214 -2.23 27.18 49.23
N ALA A 215 -2.75 27.85 50.26
CA ALA A 215 -3.58 27.22 51.27
C ALA A 215 -4.81 26.54 50.62
N ALA A 216 -5.09 25.30 51.03
CA ALA A 216 -6.32 24.61 50.66
C ALA A 216 -7.55 25.46 51.03
N PRO A 217 -8.59 25.55 50.18
CA PRO A 217 -9.78 26.31 50.49
C PRO A 217 -10.50 25.72 51.72
N PRO A 218 -11.17 26.54 52.54
CA PRO A 218 -11.80 26.07 53.77
C PRO A 218 -12.96 25.13 53.45
N GLU A 219 -12.99 24.01 54.17
CA GLU A 219 -14.13 23.12 54.27
C GLU A 219 -15.37 23.91 54.71
N GLN A 220 -16.46 23.80 53.94
CA GLN A 220 -17.79 24.09 54.49
C GLN A 220 -18.17 22.92 55.40
N ALA A 221 -17.94 23.12 56.70
CA ALA A 221 -18.46 22.29 57.76
C ALA A 221 -20.00 22.25 57.68
N SER A 222 -20.54 21.05 57.44
CA SER A 222 -21.89 20.71 57.88
C SER A 222 -21.78 20.10 59.26
N ASP A 223 -22.36 20.80 60.25
CA ASP A 223 -22.51 20.40 61.64
C ASP A 223 -23.01 18.96 61.80
N HIS A 224 -22.20 18.11 62.44
CA HIS A 224 -22.65 17.14 63.44
C HIS A 224 -21.48 16.85 64.40
N ALA A 225 -21.52 17.49 65.57
CA ALA A 225 -20.60 17.28 66.67
C ALA A 225 -20.96 16.02 67.48
N GLU A 226 -19.95 15.27 67.96
CA GLU A 226 -19.74 14.98 69.39
C GLU A 226 -18.42 14.20 69.65
N PRO A 227 -17.87 14.24 70.90
CA PRO A 227 -16.43 14.36 71.15
C PRO A 227 -15.77 13.16 71.86
N GLY A 228 -14.43 13.09 71.82
CA GLY A 228 -13.65 12.24 72.74
C GLY A 228 -12.19 12.06 72.35
N ALA A 229 -11.27 12.78 72.99
CA ALA A 229 -9.83 12.47 72.99
C ALA A 229 -9.51 11.47 74.15
N PRO A 230 -8.40 10.70 74.11
CA PRO A 230 -7.08 11.27 74.48
C PRO A 230 -5.88 10.78 73.62
N ALA A 231 -4.78 11.54 73.71
CA ALA A 231 -3.44 11.28 73.11
C ALA A 231 -2.57 10.34 73.99
N PRO A 232 -1.21 10.20 73.86
CA PRO A 232 -0.20 10.40 72.78
C PRO A 232 0.81 9.19 72.66
N SER A 233 2.01 9.37 72.04
CA SER A 233 3.23 8.50 71.95
C SER A 233 3.31 7.52 70.76
N ASP A 234 4.40 7.27 70.02
CA ASP A 234 5.85 7.56 70.08
C ASP A 234 6.46 7.65 68.64
N MET A 235 7.62 8.31 68.52
CA MET A 235 8.48 8.48 67.30
C MET A 235 9.15 7.13 66.84
N PRO A 236 10.13 7.04 65.88
CA PRO A 236 10.59 7.88 64.75
C PRO A 236 10.85 7.10 63.40
N GLU A 237 11.23 7.86 62.36
CA GLU A 237 12.19 7.57 61.25
C GLU A 237 12.19 6.23 60.49
N THR A 238 12.06 6.31 59.14
CA THR A 238 13.09 5.80 58.20
C THR A 238 12.81 6.22 56.74
N THR A 239 13.78 6.91 56.10
CA THR A 239 14.31 6.77 54.71
C THR A 239 13.34 6.56 53.52
N ALA A 240 13.46 7.12 52.32
CA ALA A 240 14.50 7.87 51.62
C ALA A 240 13.98 8.35 50.23
N HIS A 241 14.58 9.46 49.76
CA HIS A 241 14.96 9.83 48.38
C HIS A 241 14.08 9.50 47.15
N ALA A 242 13.40 10.56 46.70
CA ALA A 242 13.52 11.26 45.41
C ALA A 242 13.91 10.49 44.12
N HIS A 243 13.00 10.62 43.18
CA HIS A 243 12.94 10.17 41.79
C HIS A 243 14.06 10.70 40.87
N ASN A 244 14.54 9.79 40.01
CA ASN A 244 15.27 10.08 38.77
C ASN A 244 14.31 10.63 37.69
N THR A 245 14.73 11.70 37.03
CA THR A 245 14.10 12.36 35.87
C THR A 245 14.39 11.60 34.56
N LEU A 246 13.35 11.36 33.74
CA LEU A 246 13.46 10.85 32.36
C LEU A 246 13.42 12.00 31.33
N PRO A 247 14.16 11.90 30.19
CA PRO A 247 14.11 12.89 29.13
C PRO A 247 13.04 12.58 28.06
N VAL A 248 12.56 13.67 27.46
CA VAL A 248 11.52 13.81 26.44
C VAL A 248 11.99 13.33 25.06
N LEU A 249 11.13 12.58 24.35
CA LEU A 249 11.24 12.28 22.92
C LEU A 249 10.64 13.44 22.11
N ASP A 250 11.44 14.05 21.24
CA ASP A 250 10.95 14.88 20.14
C ASP A 250 11.94 14.83 18.97
N SER A 251 11.57 14.11 17.89
CA SER A 251 12.05 14.39 16.51
C SER A 251 11.31 13.49 15.51
N PHE A 252 10.24 14.02 14.93
CA PHE A 252 9.73 13.63 13.62
C PHE A 252 10.01 14.77 12.65
N GLY A 253 10.76 14.48 11.58
CA GLY A 253 10.98 15.35 10.43
C GLY A 253 11.71 14.54 9.36
N THR A 254 10.96 14.03 8.37
CA THR A 254 10.95 14.51 6.97
C THR A 254 12.21 14.15 6.21
N ASP A 255 12.08 13.21 5.27
CA ASP A 255 12.71 13.23 3.95
C ASP A 255 12.04 12.12 3.11
N ASP A 256 10.92 12.49 2.50
CA ASP A 256 10.51 11.96 1.20
C ASP A 256 11.38 12.65 0.14
N GLU A 257 11.54 11.99 -1.02
CA GLU A 257 12.18 12.42 -2.29
C GLU A 257 13.50 11.67 -2.58
N ASP A 258 13.63 11.18 -3.81
CA ASP A 258 14.78 10.51 -4.45
C ASP A 258 15.00 9.00 -4.27
N ALA A 259 14.33 8.18 -5.11
CA ALA A 259 14.94 7.00 -5.75
C ALA A 259 14.10 6.32 -6.87
N PHE A 260 13.03 6.95 -7.38
CA PHE A 260 12.35 6.50 -8.60
C PHE A 260 13.08 7.03 -9.85
N ASP A 261 14.29 6.52 -10.11
CA ASP A 261 14.97 6.76 -11.38
C ASP A 261 14.68 5.60 -12.34
N LEU A 262 13.57 5.77 -13.08
CA LEU A 262 13.09 4.92 -14.15
C LEU A 262 13.85 5.26 -15.44
N ASP A 263 14.96 4.58 -15.71
CA ASP A 263 15.61 4.66 -17.01
C ASP A 263 14.87 3.78 -18.04
N LEU A 264 14.16 4.44 -18.96
CA LEU A 264 13.51 3.88 -20.15
C LEU A 264 14.19 4.50 -21.38
N ASN A 265 15.14 3.77 -21.97
CA ASN A 265 15.65 3.88 -23.36
C ASN A 265 16.06 5.27 -23.89
N PRO A 266 17.30 5.41 -24.40
CA PRO A 266 17.55 6.13 -25.66
C PRO A 266 17.32 5.24 -26.89
#